data_AF-A0A8C5DIF4-F1
#
_entry.id   AF-A0A8C5DIF4-F1
#
_cell.length_a   1.000
_cell.length_b   1.000
_cell.length_c   1.000
_cell.angle_alpha   90.00
_cell.angle_beta   90.00
_cell.angle_gamma   90.00
#
_symmetry.space_group_name_H-M   'P 1'
#
loop_
_entity.id
_entity.type
_entity.pdbx_description
1 polymer ?
#
loop_
_entity_poly.entity_id
_entity_poly.type
_entity_poly.pdbx_seq_one_letter_code
_entity_poly.pdbx_strand_id
1 'polypeptide(L)'
;EILTWSVCSQEDDIDGEHIVAFAEEDDPDGFEFLEILKEVARENTDNPNLSIIWIDPDNFPLLVPYWEKTFRIDLSSPQIGVVDVEDADSVWMEMDDDDDMPTADELEQWIEDVLSGKIDPDDDDEEEEDDDDDDDDDDDDDDDDDDDDDDDEDDDEEDDDDDDDDDDDDDDE
;
A
#
# COMPACT_ATOMS: atom_id res chain seq x y z
N GLU A 1 13.50 -7.97 18.67
CA GLU A 1 12.71 -7.79 19.92
C GLU A 1 11.37 -7.21 19.50
N ILE A 2 10.25 -7.83 19.89
CA ILE A 2 8.93 -7.29 19.56
C ILE A 2 8.65 -6.24 20.63
N LEU A 3 8.66 -4.96 20.27
CA LEU A 3 8.29 -3.88 21.20
C LEU A 3 6.76 -3.86 21.37
N THR A 4 6.19 -4.98 21.81
CA THR A 4 4.85 -5.00 22.37
C THR A 4 4.90 -4.17 23.65
N TRP A 5 4.43 -2.93 23.62
CA TRP A 5 3.87 -2.30 24.82
C TRP A 5 2.55 -3.00 25.14
N SER A 6 2.67 -4.23 25.63
CA SER A 6 1.54 -5.00 26.12
C SER A 6 1.10 -4.38 27.45
N VAL A 7 0.09 -3.52 27.39
CA VAL A 7 -1.06 -3.70 28.28
C VAL A 7 -2.11 -4.44 27.45
N CYS A 8 -1.93 -5.75 27.26
CA CYS A 8 -3.05 -6.61 26.89
C CYS A 8 -3.98 -6.73 28.11
N SER A 9 -4.78 -5.69 28.35
CA SER A 9 -6.06 -5.86 29.03
C SER A 9 -7.07 -6.20 27.94
N GLN A 10 -7.82 -7.27 28.13
CA GLN A 10 -8.88 -7.75 27.23
C GLN A 10 -10.11 -6.80 27.21
N GLU A 11 -9.90 -5.50 27.45
CA GLU A 11 -10.93 -4.45 27.58
C GLU A 11 -10.56 -3.16 26.81
N ASP A 12 -9.49 -3.18 26.01
CA ASP A 12 -8.97 -2.05 25.21
C ASP A 12 -9.11 -2.29 23.69
N ASP A 13 -9.92 -3.27 23.30
CA ASP A 13 -10.28 -3.54 21.90
C ASP A 13 -11.37 -2.57 21.44
N ILE A 14 -11.13 -1.86 20.34
CA ILE A 14 -12.24 -1.31 19.56
C ILE A 14 -12.82 -2.51 18.82
N ASP A 15 -13.85 -3.12 19.38
CA ASP A 15 -14.64 -4.19 18.74
C ASP A 15 -13.91 -5.45 18.22
N GLY A 16 -12.60 -5.64 18.41
CA GLY A 16 -11.83 -6.74 17.79
C GLY A 16 -10.71 -6.23 16.85
N GLU A 17 -10.73 -4.95 16.52
CA GLU A 17 -9.91 -4.35 15.47
C GLU A 17 -8.66 -3.67 16.02
N HIS A 18 -7.55 -3.84 15.29
CA HIS A 18 -6.26 -3.25 15.65
C HIS A 18 -5.67 -2.49 14.46
N ILE A 19 -5.22 -1.27 14.71
CA ILE A 19 -4.47 -0.50 13.70
C ILE A 19 -3.04 -1.03 13.68
N VAL A 20 -2.59 -1.55 12.54
CA VAL A 20 -1.28 -2.12 12.32
C VAL A 20 -0.51 -1.27 11.31
N ALA A 21 0.73 -0.93 11.66
CA ALA A 21 1.66 -0.19 10.84
C ALA A 21 2.91 -1.04 10.58
N PHE A 22 3.16 -1.39 9.32
CA PHE A 22 4.41 -2.01 8.90
C PHE A 22 5.38 -0.94 8.43
N ALA A 23 6.56 -0.88 9.03
CA ALA A 23 7.63 0.00 8.60
C ALA A 23 8.97 -0.53 9.10
N GLU A 24 9.98 -0.53 8.24
CA GLU A 24 11.36 -0.87 8.60
C GLU A 24 12.04 0.35 9.24
N GLU A 25 12.66 0.19 10.41
CA GLU A 25 13.36 1.32 11.04
C GLU A 25 14.73 1.64 10.41
N ASP A 26 15.31 0.68 9.67
CA ASP A 26 16.61 0.81 9.00
C ASP A 26 16.48 1.49 7.62
N ASP A 27 15.29 1.45 7.04
CA ASP A 27 14.95 2.08 5.78
C ASP A 27 14.62 3.59 5.96
N PRO A 28 15.13 4.48 5.09
CA PRO A 28 14.85 5.92 5.18
C PRO A 28 13.34 6.23 5.13
N ASP A 29 12.60 5.56 4.27
CA ASP A 29 11.16 5.80 4.05
C ASP A 29 10.35 5.26 5.24
N GLY A 30 10.71 4.07 5.73
CA GLY A 30 10.13 3.50 6.96
C GLY A 30 10.41 4.35 8.21
N PHE A 31 11.57 4.99 8.30
CA PHE A 31 11.90 5.91 9.40
C PHE A 31 11.07 7.20 9.36
N GLU A 32 10.89 7.80 8.18
CA GLU A 32 10.05 9.00 8.01
C GLU A 32 8.60 8.70 8.39
N PHE A 33 8.05 7.59 7.90
CA PHE A 33 6.71 7.15 8.27
C PHE A 33 6.56 6.91 9.78
N LEU A 34 7.58 6.31 10.41
CA LEU A 34 7.56 6.05 11.86
C LEU A 34 7.59 7.36 12.68
N GLU A 35 8.29 8.40 12.22
CA GLU A 35 8.26 9.72 12.87
C GLU A 35 6.85 10.33 12.82
N ILE A 36 6.18 10.22 11.68
CA ILE A 36 4.78 10.66 11.49
C ILE A 36 3.84 9.88 12.41
N LEU A 37 3.94 8.55 12.41
CA LEU A 37 3.15 7.67 13.28
C LEU A 37 3.33 8.00 14.77
N LYS A 38 4.57 8.26 15.20
CA LYS A 38 4.89 8.67 16.58
C LYS A 38 4.29 10.02 16.92
N GLU A 39 4.28 10.96 15.98
CA GLU A 39 3.66 12.27 16.16
C GLU A 39 2.15 12.11 16.37
N VAL A 40 1.47 11.40 15.47
CA VAL A 40 0.02 11.16 15.56
C VAL A 40 -0.36 10.40 16.83
N ALA A 41 0.39 9.33 17.18
CA ALA A 41 0.17 8.57 18.41
C ALA A 41 0.36 9.44 19.67
N ARG A 42 1.27 10.41 19.62
CA ARG A 42 1.52 11.33 20.73
C ARG A 42 0.42 12.37 20.86
N GLU A 43 -0.09 12.89 19.74
CA GLU A 43 -1.21 13.82 19.72
C GLU A 43 -2.51 13.14 20.17
N ASN A 44 -2.66 11.85 19.88
CA ASN A 44 -3.82 11.02 20.21
C ASN A 44 -3.67 10.15 21.47
N THR A 45 -2.65 10.40 22.30
CA THR A 45 -2.41 9.67 23.56
C THR A 45 -3.57 9.75 24.57
N ASP A 46 -4.46 10.74 24.44
CA ASP A 46 -5.65 10.89 25.29
C ASP A 46 -6.85 10.02 24.85
N ASN A 47 -6.76 9.34 23.71
CA ASN A 47 -7.81 8.45 23.21
C ASN A 47 -7.56 7.01 23.70
N PRO A 48 -8.30 6.52 24.73
CA PRO A 48 -8.09 5.17 25.26
C PRO A 48 -8.48 4.06 24.26
N ASN A 49 -9.22 4.41 23.22
CA ASN A 49 -9.62 3.49 22.17
C ASN A 49 -8.54 3.38 21.08
N LEU A 50 -7.61 4.34 20.97
CA LEU A 50 -6.60 4.29 19.92
C LEU A 50 -5.42 3.41 20.31
N SER A 51 -5.24 2.29 19.61
CA SER A 51 -4.09 1.39 19.76
C SER A 51 -3.45 1.14 18.39
N ILE A 52 -2.22 1.64 18.22
CA ILE A 52 -1.43 1.48 17.00
C ILE A 52 -0.30 0.49 17.27
N ILE A 53 -0.25 -0.58 16.48
CA ILE A 53 0.79 -1.61 16.55
C ILE A 53 1.77 -1.39 15.41
N TRP A 54 2.98 -0.94 15.74
CA TRP A 54 4.08 -0.91 14.79
C TRP A 54 4.79 -2.27 14.73
N ILE A 55 4.97 -2.79 13.51
CA ILE A 55 5.65 -4.05 13.23
C ILE A 55 6.77 -3.79 12.21
N ASP A 56 7.99 -4.14 12.61
CA ASP A 56 9.12 -4.20 11.70
C ASP A 56 9.13 -5.56 10.98
N PRO A 57 9.03 -5.60 9.63
CA PRO A 57 8.99 -6.85 8.85
C PRO A 57 10.29 -7.65 8.93
N ASP A 58 11.41 -6.96 9.09
CA ASP A 58 12.78 -7.51 9.14
C ASP A 58 13.02 -8.29 10.46
N ASN A 59 12.30 -7.92 11.51
CA ASN A 59 12.26 -8.66 12.77
C ASN A 59 11.47 -10.00 12.65
N PHE A 60 10.65 -10.17 11.60
CA PHE A 60 9.80 -11.34 11.34
C PHE A 60 9.84 -11.88 9.89
N PRO A 61 11.01 -12.25 9.37
CA PRO A 61 11.17 -12.63 7.95
C PRO A 61 10.40 -13.90 7.55
N LEU A 62 9.95 -14.71 8.52
CA LEU A 62 9.13 -15.90 8.27
C LEU A 62 7.63 -15.60 8.16
N LEU A 63 7.18 -14.44 8.66
CA LEU A 63 5.78 -14.01 8.62
C LEU A 63 5.50 -13.05 7.48
N VAL A 64 6.53 -12.36 6.96
CA VAL A 64 6.43 -11.52 5.75
C VAL A 64 5.64 -12.19 4.62
N PRO A 65 6.05 -13.37 4.09
CA PRO A 65 5.33 -14.00 2.98
C PRO A 65 3.92 -14.50 3.36
N TYR A 66 3.64 -14.62 4.66
CA TYR A 66 2.30 -14.95 5.14
C TYR A 66 1.40 -13.72 5.14
N TRP A 67 1.89 -12.58 5.63
CA TRP A 67 1.16 -11.31 5.65
C TRP A 67 0.90 -10.79 4.24
N GLU A 68 1.91 -10.77 3.37
CA GLU A 68 1.72 -10.37 1.96
C GLU A 68 0.64 -11.22 1.27
N LYS A 69 0.59 -12.52 1.58
CA LYS A 69 -0.43 -13.41 1.02
C LYS A 69 -1.81 -13.24 1.64
N THR A 70 -1.86 -12.95 2.94
CA THR A 70 -3.11 -12.84 3.71
C THR A 70 -3.79 -11.53 3.39
N PHE A 71 -3.04 -10.44 3.50
CA PHE A 71 -3.51 -9.06 3.36
C PHE A 71 -3.34 -8.50 1.95
N ARG A 72 -2.63 -9.21 1.05
CA ARG A 72 -2.38 -8.78 -0.34
C ARG A 72 -1.65 -7.44 -0.44
N ILE A 73 -0.81 -7.15 0.54
CA ILE A 73 0.04 -5.97 0.61
C ILE A 73 1.48 -6.31 0.23
N ASP A 74 2.25 -5.29 -0.11
CA ASP A 74 3.70 -5.39 -0.28
C ASP A 74 4.38 -4.85 0.98
N LEU A 75 5.17 -5.70 1.64
CA LEU A 75 5.88 -5.33 2.87
C LEU A 75 7.26 -4.72 2.61
N SER A 76 7.62 -4.49 1.35
CA SER A 76 8.85 -3.77 0.98
C SER A 76 8.74 -2.28 1.23
N SER A 77 7.51 -1.75 1.29
CA SER A 77 7.21 -0.33 1.53
C SER A 77 6.42 -0.17 2.83
N PRO A 78 6.43 1.02 3.47
CA PRO A 78 5.64 1.26 4.66
C PRO A 78 4.14 1.11 4.37
N GLN A 79 3.43 0.39 5.25
CA GLN A 79 1.99 0.13 5.13
C GLN A 79 1.29 0.47 6.44
N ILE A 80 0.07 1.00 6.38
CA ILE A 80 -0.81 1.10 7.56
C ILE A 80 -2.21 0.64 7.22
N GLY A 81 -2.80 -0.11 8.13
CA GLY A 81 -4.12 -0.67 7.96
C GLY A 81 -4.78 -1.00 9.28
N VAL A 82 -6.07 -1.31 9.21
CA VAL A 82 -6.85 -1.88 10.29
C VAL A 82 -6.94 -3.37 10.03
N VAL A 83 -6.74 -4.18 11.06
CA VAL A 83 -6.83 -5.64 10.98
C VAL A 83 -7.77 -6.12 12.07
N ASP A 84 -8.77 -6.89 11.68
CA ASP A 84 -9.65 -7.57 12.61
C ASP A 84 -9.00 -8.88 13.12
N VAL A 85 -9.12 -9.16 14.43
CA VAL A 85 -8.53 -10.36 15.05
C VAL A 85 -9.44 -11.58 15.02
N GLU A 86 -10.74 -11.41 14.76
CA GLU A 86 -11.72 -12.49 14.70
C GLU A 86 -11.63 -13.23 13.36
N ASP A 87 -11.65 -12.50 12.23
CA ASP A 87 -11.70 -13.05 10.87
C ASP A 87 -10.45 -12.77 10.03
N ALA A 88 -9.48 -12.02 10.57
CA ALA A 88 -8.24 -11.63 9.87
C ALA A 88 -8.49 -10.84 8.58
N ASP A 89 -9.62 -10.14 8.52
CA ASP A 89 -9.91 -9.15 7.50
C ASP A 89 -9.09 -7.88 7.75
N SER A 90 -8.82 -7.12 6.70
CA SER A 90 -7.94 -5.96 6.79
C SER A 90 -8.19 -4.94 5.71
N VAL A 91 -8.25 -3.67 6.11
CA VAL A 91 -8.29 -2.53 5.21
C VAL A 91 -6.99 -1.75 5.34
N TRP A 92 -6.32 -1.53 4.21
CA TRP A 92 -5.04 -0.82 4.15
C TRP A 92 -5.22 0.54 3.48
N MET A 93 -4.51 1.53 3.98
CA MET A 93 -4.45 2.84 3.34
C MET A 93 -3.65 2.71 2.04
N GLU A 94 -4.22 3.21 0.94
CA GLU A 94 -3.51 3.30 -0.32
C GLU A 94 -2.39 4.34 -0.20
N MET A 95 -1.15 3.89 -0.22
CA MET A 95 0.04 4.72 -0.37
C MET A 95 0.77 4.22 -1.60
N ASP A 96 0.88 5.07 -2.63
CA ASP A 96 1.81 4.83 -3.73
C ASP A 96 3.24 5.11 -3.21
N ASP A 97 4.20 4.29 -3.61
CA ASP A 97 5.60 4.32 -3.13
C ASP A 97 6.21 5.74 -3.07
N ASP A 98 7.12 5.97 -2.10
CA ASP A 98 8.06 7.09 -1.85
C ASP A 98 7.56 8.56 -1.98
N ASP A 99 6.76 8.90 -3.00
CA ASP A 99 6.28 10.26 -3.32
C ASP A 99 4.90 10.58 -2.71
N ASP A 100 4.13 9.59 -2.24
CA ASP A 100 2.78 9.75 -1.69
C ASP A 100 2.67 9.40 -0.18
N MET A 101 3.76 9.59 0.59
CA MET A 101 3.71 9.44 2.05
C MET A 101 2.70 10.42 2.70
N PRO A 102 1.73 9.93 3.50
CA PRO A 102 0.74 10.78 4.13
C PRO A 102 1.38 11.63 5.23
N THR A 103 0.90 12.87 5.38
CA THR A 103 1.28 13.74 6.49
C THR A 103 0.64 13.28 7.81
N ALA A 104 1.15 13.76 8.94
CA ALA A 104 0.58 13.46 10.26
C ALA A 104 -0.91 13.82 10.35
N ASP A 105 -1.31 14.97 9.78
CA ASP A 105 -2.72 15.40 9.73
C ASP A 105 -3.61 14.45 8.87
N GLU A 106 -3.07 13.90 7.77
CA GLU A 106 -3.81 12.97 6.90
C GLU A 106 -3.96 11.60 7.56
N LEU A 107 -2.88 11.12 8.18
CA LEU A 107 -2.89 9.87 8.93
C LEU A 107 -3.81 9.96 10.15
N GLU A 108 -3.82 11.09 10.84
CA GLU A 108 -4.76 11.36 11.94
C GLU A 108 -6.21 11.30 11.45
N GLN A 109 -6.54 11.98 10.36
CA GLN A 109 -7.90 11.93 9.79
C GLN A 109 -8.32 10.52 9.39
N TRP A 110 -7.41 9.74 8.81
CA TRP A 110 -7.67 8.35 8.46
C TRP A 110 -7.95 7.51 9.72
N ILE A 111 -7.13 7.67 10.76
CA ILE A 111 -7.35 7.03 12.06
C ILE A 111 -8.69 7.48 12.67
N GLU A 112 -9.04 8.76 12.61
CA GLU A 112 -10.34 9.24 13.08
C GLU A 112 -11.51 8.60 12.32
N ASP A 113 -11.35 8.40 11.01
CA ASP A 113 -12.34 7.74 10.17
C ASP A 113 -12.51 6.26 10.54
N VAL A 114 -11.41 5.54 10.80
CA VAL A 114 -11.41 4.19 11.39
C VAL A 114 -12.13 4.18 12.74
N LEU A 115 -11.74 5.05 13.67
CA LEU A 115 -12.35 5.16 15.00
C LEU A 115 -13.84 5.53 14.94
N SER A 116 -14.28 6.17 13.86
CA SER A 116 -15.66 6.55 13.64
C SER A 116 -16.50 5.44 12.99
N GLY A 117 -15.89 4.33 12.58
CA GLY A 117 -16.52 3.24 11.83
C GLY A 117 -16.86 3.61 10.40
N LYS A 118 -16.14 4.56 9.80
CA LYS A 118 -16.24 4.84 8.35
C LYS A 118 -15.32 3.94 7.52
N ILE A 119 -14.23 3.49 8.15
CA ILE A 119 -13.26 2.58 7.56
C ILE A 119 -13.32 1.36 8.47
N ASP A 120 -14.00 0.34 7.99
CA ASP A 120 -14.37 -0.84 8.75
C ASP A 120 -14.23 -2.05 7.81
N PRO A 121 -13.42 -3.06 8.18
CA PRO A 121 -13.19 -4.26 7.36
C PRO A 121 -14.41 -5.19 7.28
N ASP A 122 -15.39 -5.05 8.18
CA ASP A 122 -16.63 -5.84 8.20
C ASP A 122 -17.77 -5.18 7.37
N ASP A 123 -17.64 -3.91 6.96
CA ASP A 123 -18.68 -3.17 6.19
C ASP A 123 -18.57 -3.35 4.65
N ASP A 124 -17.60 -4.13 4.16
CA ASP A 124 -17.36 -4.42 2.72
C ASP A 124 -18.40 -5.38 2.07
N ASP A 125 -19.51 -5.68 2.76
CA ASP A 125 -20.54 -6.67 2.36
C ASP A 125 -21.84 -6.04 1.77
N GLU A 126 -21.85 -4.77 1.33
CA GLU A 126 -23.05 -4.10 0.81
C GLU A 126 -22.92 -3.39 -0.57
N GLU A 127 -22.21 -3.88 -1.59
CA GLU A 127 -22.49 -3.49 -3.00
C GLU A 127 -22.41 -4.65 -4.03
N GLU A 128 -23.26 -5.67 -3.82
CA GLU A 128 -23.70 -6.57 -4.91
C GLU A 128 -25.03 -6.03 -5.49
N GLU A 129 -24.97 -4.94 -6.27
CA GLU A 129 -26.07 -4.64 -7.19
C GLU A 129 -25.84 -5.39 -8.52
N ASP A 130 -26.44 -6.59 -8.57
CA ASP A 130 -26.77 -7.36 -9.78
C ASP A 130 -27.34 -6.44 -10.88
N ASP A 131 -26.52 -6.07 -11.87
CA ASP A 131 -26.99 -5.60 -13.18
C ASP A 131 -26.65 -6.66 -14.25
N ASP A 132 -27.09 -7.89 -13.97
CA ASP A 132 -27.34 -8.94 -14.98
C ASP A 132 -28.60 -8.55 -15.78
N ASP A 133 -28.46 -7.57 -16.71
CA ASP A 133 -29.45 -7.36 -17.78
C ASP A 133 -28.92 -8.01 -19.06
N ASP A 134 -29.02 -9.33 -19.07
CA ASP A 134 -28.88 -10.22 -20.21
C ASP A 134 -30.18 -10.13 -21.04
N ASP A 135 -30.15 -9.47 -22.20
CA ASP A 135 -31.14 -9.71 -23.27
C ASP A 135 -30.49 -9.48 -24.65
N ASP A 136 -29.76 -10.50 -25.06
CA ASP A 136 -30.00 -11.29 -26.27
C ASP A 136 -30.24 -10.58 -27.62
N ASP A 137 -29.37 -11.00 -28.55
CA ASP A 137 -29.67 -11.44 -29.91
C ASP A 137 -29.75 -10.46 -31.10
N ASP A 138 -28.96 -10.89 -32.09
CA ASP A 138 -29.24 -10.97 -33.53
C ASP A 138 -28.89 -9.79 -34.47
N ASP A 139 -27.80 -10.08 -35.20
CA ASP A 139 -27.76 -10.23 -36.65
C ASP A 139 -27.52 -9.00 -37.55
N ASP A 140 -26.33 -9.07 -38.15
CA ASP A 140 -26.07 -9.08 -39.58
C ASP A 140 -25.85 -7.76 -40.36
N ASP A 141 -24.86 -7.93 -41.25
CA ASP A 141 -24.66 -7.29 -42.55
C ASP A 141 -24.06 -5.88 -42.65
N ASP A 142 -22.75 -5.93 -42.93
CA ASP A 142 -22.15 -5.61 -44.25
C ASP A 142 -21.79 -4.17 -44.62
N ASP A 143 -20.68 -4.15 -45.38
CA ASP A 143 -20.24 -3.20 -46.39
C ASP A 143 -19.49 -1.91 -45.99
N ASP A 144 -18.17 -2.04 -46.21
CA ASP A 144 -17.40 -1.34 -47.25
C ASP A 144 -16.69 -0.01 -46.93
N ASP A 145 -15.41 -0.07 -47.32
CA ASP A 145 -14.56 0.96 -47.92
C ASP A 145 -14.43 2.32 -47.21
N ASP A 146 -13.21 2.64 -46.79
CA ASP A 146 -12.38 3.42 -47.72
C ASP A 146 -10.90 3.35 -47.32
N ASP A 147 -10.09 3.19 -48.36
CA ASP A 147 -8.65 3.43 -48.42
C ASP A 147 -8.27 4.75 -47.71
N ASP A 148 -7.18 4.74 -46.95
CA ASP A 148 -6.16 5.76 -47.17
C ASP A 148 -4.78 5.15 -46.93
N ASP A 149 -4.22 4.83 -48.09
CA ASP A 149 -2.81 4.78 -48.46
C ASP A 149 -2.05 5.98 -47.84
N ASP A 150 -1.11 5.71 -46.94
CA ASP A 150 0.07 6.58 -46.80
C ASP A 150 1.29 5.68 -46.58
N ASP A 151 1.89 5.35 -47.72
CA ASP A 151 3.33 5.16 -47.88
C ASP A 151 4.08 6.23 -47.07
N ASP A 152 4.90 5.80 -46.12
CA ASP A 152 6.20 6.44 -45.92
C ASP A 152 7.24 5.33 -45.70
N GLU A 153 7.91 5.04 -46.81
CA GLU A 153 9.15 4.30 -46.92
C GLU A 153 10.29 5.04 -46.18
N ASP A 154 11.20 4.23 -45.63
CA ASP A 154 12.64 4.47 -45.44
C ASP A 154 13.12 5.62 -44.55
N ASP A 155 13.90 5.25 -43.54
CA ASP A 155 15.36 5.42 -43.49
C ASP A 155 15.77 4.97 -42.06
N ASP A 156 16.48 3.85 -41.91
CA ASP A 156 17.95 3.85 -41.71
C ASP A 156 18.33 4.69 -40.45
N GLU A 157 18.94 4.16 -39.39
CA GLU A 157 20.25 3.50 -39.40
C GLU A 157 20.43 2.64 -38.12
N GLU A 158 20.99 1.44 -38.33
CA GLU A 158 21.75 0.71 -37.34
C GLU A 158 23.18 1.30 -37.21
N ASP A 159 23.94 0.87 -36.20
CA ASP A 159 25.33 1.21 -35.84
C ASP A 159 25.48 2.52 -35.01
N ASP A 160 26.28 2.61 -33.94
CA ASP A 160 27.40 1.81 -33.45
C ASP A 160 27.56 2.00 -31.93
N ASP A 161 27.90 0.90 -31.27
CA ASP A 161 28.78 0.70 -30.11
C ASP A 161 28.88 1.77 -29.00
N ASP A 162 28.50 1.30 -27.80
CA ASP A 162 29.00 1.71 -26.48
C ASP A 162 30.51 1.98 -26.48
N ASP A 163 30.85 3.19 -26.05
CA ASP A 163 32.20 3.69 -25.82
C ASP A 163 32.64 3.20 -24.43
N ASP A 164 33.23 2.00 -24.39
CA ASP A 164 33.79 1.38 -23.18
C ASP A 164 35.21 0.89 -23.53
N ASP A 165 36.24 1.68 -23.20
CA ASP A 165 37.34 1.25 -22.31
C ASP A 165 38.47 2.30 -22.20
N ASP A 166 38.87 2.51 -20.94
CA ASP A 166 40.22 2.75 -20.41
C ASP A 166 41.17 3.75 -21.09
N ASP A 167 41.52 4.83 -20.36
CA ASP A 167 42.83 5.01 -19.68
C ASP A 167 43.05 6.49 -19.27
N ASP A 168 43.48 6.68 -18.00
CA ASP A 168 44.33 7.75 -17.40
C ASP A 168 43.76 8.13 -16.01
N ASP A 169 44.28 7.60 -14.89
CA ASP A 169 45.54 7.95 -14.20
C ASP A 169 45.42 9.25 -13.34
N ASP A 170 46.24 9.32 -12.28
CA ASP A 170 46.31 10.25 -11.12
C ASP A 170 45.43 9.84 -9.91
N ASP A 171 45.95 9.13 -8.89
CA ASP A 171 47.06 9.48 -7.98
C ASP A 171 46.77 10.78 -7.21
N ASP A 172 46.33 10.68 -5.95
CA ASP A 172 46.83 11.58 -4.91
C ASP A 172 46.54 11.03 -3.50
N GLU A 173 47.42 11.44 -2.59
CA GLU A 173 47.92 10.77 -1.38
C GLU A 173 47.17 11.08 -0.08
#